data_AF-A0A7L2EP34-F1
#
_entry.id   AF-A0A7L2EP34-F1
#
_cell.length_a   1.000
_cell.length_b   1.000
_cell.length_c   1.000
_cell.angle_alpha   90.00
_cell.angle_beta   90.00
_cell.angle_gamma   90.00
#
_symmetry.space_group_name_H-M   'P 1'
#
loop_
_entity.id
_entity.type
_entity.pdbx_description
1 polymer ?
#
loop_
_entity_poly.entity_id
_entity_poly.type
_entity_poly.pdbx_seq_one_letter_code
_entity_poly.pdbx_strand_id
1 'polypeptide(L)'
;SNKRTLRTLFRPAALPPPVISETSPSQRRLLAYHRDKEQQEMVNQLLIDRALEVYYVTVDEKDKRDAAAPVIELPSTQKKVRKPLKILFFQAEYFFLKKCVQSNPVVPIQEQWLRSILTMVPQALMEGRDRKLLTKDLLKEVVRDYEKSMQRCVLRRALIRPDIKELDKLEEEAPLPLLPLGLDFSSTWCDSYIKAKKEIMSTLHILHPTMKTLLDFGYTAFFNFLVVDFSSSRLKGPVDCRSFKTDASLSCSKAEDEIMNTWYQRVFGHFTQSEALDGVKLDQIESFYTCVTVLMSNQLKELLQRTTEVFVRLFDPEDRSHLPLFKMDLTFDENRMEFYPSLEDLEEAILFVVDCIGQTLQNFQTVRAWQMGGTETLDAELPAHIVQWAKSTLKKSITDNLEGPKGHFNGYVESYGWLVDGTAEERINRFVAEQPSFDEYT
;
A
#
# COMPACT_ATOMS: atom_id res chain seq x y z
N SER A 1 7.10 -7.15 64.49
CA SER A 1 7.78 -6.34 63.47
C SER A 1 6.75 -5.41 62.84
N ASN A 2 6.87 -4.11 63.13
CA ASN A 2 5.92 -3.06 62.72
C ASN A 2 6.18 -2.60 61.29
N LYS A 3 5.18 -2.67 60.40
CA LYS A 3 5.09 -1.79 59.22
C LYS A 3 3.63 -1.40 58.99
N ARG A 4 3.25 -0.23 59.53
CA ARG A 4 2.03 0.52 59.18
C ARG A 4 2.23 1.16 57.81
N THR A 5 1.34 0.89 56.87
CA THR A 5 1.24 1.59 55.59
C THR A 5 0.18 2.69 55.67
N LEU A 6 0.62 3.91 55.39
CA LEU A 6 -0.14 5.16 55.40
C LEU A 6 -1.21 5.18 54.30
N ARG A 7 -2.45 4.81 54.63
CA ARG A 7 -3.62 5.07 53.78
C ARG A 7 -4.86 5.40 54.61
N THR A 8 -4.83 6.50 55.36
CA THR A 8 -6.02 7.09 55.99
C THR A 8 -5.78 8.55 56.39
N LEU A 9 -5.51 9.44 55.43
CA LEU A 9 -5.46 10.89 55.69
C LEU A 9 -6.03 11.72 54.53
N PHE A 10 -7.25 11.42 54.07
CA PHE A 10 -8.06 12.42 53.34
C PHE A 10 -9.54 12.23 53.67
N ARG A 11 -10.15 13.23 54.31
CA ARG A 11 -11.61 13.36 54.42
C ARG A 11 -12.17 13.85 53.07
N PRO A 12 -13.39 13.45 52.67
CA PRO A 12 -14.05 14.04 51.51
C PRO A 12 -14.25 15.54 51.73
N ALA A 13 -14.03 16.34 50.68
CA ALA A 13 -14.24 17.78 50.71
C ALA A 13 -15.72 18.08 50.99
N ALA A 14 -15.99 18.76 52.12
CA ALA A 14 -17.28 19.36 52.36
C ALA A 14 -17.46 20.56 51.41
N LEU A 15 -18.52 20.56 50.63
CA LEU A 15 -18.96 21.73 49.86
C LEU A 15 -19.26 22.88 50.84
N PRO A 16 -18.70 24.08 50.66
CA PRO A 16 -19.06 25.22 51.49
C PRO A 16 -20.48 25.70 51.13
N PRO A 17 -21.26 26.22 52.11
CA PRO A 17 -22.58 26.77 51.86
C PRO A 17 -22.49 28.05 51.01
N PRO A 18 -23.56 28.42 50.28
CA PRO A 18 -23.54 29.58 49.39
C PRO A 18 -23.52 30.86 50.22
N VAL A 19 -22.34 31.44 50.40
CA VAL A 19 -22.19 32.78 50.96
C VAL A 19 -22.36 33.77 49.81
N ILE A 20 -23.48 34.50 49.86
CA ILE A 20 -23.68 35.73 49.11
C ILE A 20 -22.66 36.74 49.66
N SER A 21 -21.46 36.80 49.06
CA SER A 21 -20.49 37.85 49.37
C SER A 21 -20.53 38.90 48.27
N GLU A 22 -21.07 40.07 48.58
CA GLU A 22 -20.84 41.27 47.79
C GLU A 22 -19.32 41.48 47.68
N THR A 23 -18.77 41.22 46.49
CA THR A 23 -17.34 41.36 46.23
C THR A 23 -16.97 42.83 46.24
N SER A 24 -16.07 43.21 47.16
CA SER A 24 -15.54 44.57 47.23
C SER A 24 -14.83 44.95 45.91
N PRO A 25 -14.79 46.24 45.53
CA PRO A 25 -14.15 46.68 44.28
C PRO A 25 -12.68 46.24 44.14
N SER A 26 -11.98 46.13 45.27
CA SER A 26 -10.59 45.68 45.36
C SER A 26 -10.41 44.21 45.00
N GLN A 27 -11.36 43.34 45.40
CA GLN A 27 -11.34 41.92 45.08
C GLN A 27 -11.66 41.65 43.60
N ARG A 28 -12.54 42.47 42.99
CA ARG A 28 -12.80 42.39 41.54
C ARG A 28 -11.57 42.74 40.71
N ARG A 29 -10.76 43.72 41.13
CA ARG A 29 -9.49 44.06 40.47
C ARG A 29 -8.48 42.93 40.54
N LEU A 30 -8.38 42.24 41.68
CA LEU A 30 -7.49 41.09 41.85
C LEU A 30 -7.93 39.87 41.02
N LEU A 31 -9.24 39.65 40.87
CA LEU A 31 -9.78 38.57 40.03
C LEU A 31 -9.67 38.86 38.53
N ALA A 32 -9.69 40.14 38.13
CA ALA A 32 -9.53 40.55 36.73
C ALA A 32 -8.06 40.68 36.30
N TYR A 33 -7.14 40.74 37.26
CA TYR A 33 -5.71 40.85 37.00
C TYR A 33 -5.12 39.48 36.65
N HIS A 34 -4.82 39.29 35.37
CA HIS A 34 -4.13 38.10 34.87
C HIS A 34 -2.72 38.48 34.43
N ARG A 35 -1.72 38.09 35.23
CA ARG A 35 -0.30 38.33 34.96
C ARG A 35 0.13 37.87 33.56
N ASP A 36 -0.41 36.74 33.10
CA ASP A 36 -0.10 36.18 31.77
C ASP A 36 -0.57 37.10 30.64
N LYS A 37 -1.67 37.84 30.84
CA LYS A 37 -2.20 38.79 29.85
C LYS A 37 -1.29 40.02 29.73
N GLU A 38 -0.81 40.56 30.86
CA GLU A 38 0.16 41.65 30.84
C GLU A 38 1.50 41.23 30.23
N GLN A 39 1.96 40.01 30.52
CA GLN A 39 3.16 39.47 29.90
C GLN A 39 2.99 39.31 28.38
N GLN A 40 1.82 38.86 27.91
CA GLN A 40 1.52 38.76 26.49
C GLN A 40 1.46 40.14 25.81
N GLU A 41 0.87 41.14 26.46
CA GLU A 41 0.80 42.52 25.96
C GLU A 41 2.20 43.14 25.86
N MET A 42 3.07 42.91 26.85
CA MET A 42 4.46 43.37 26.84
C MET A 42 5.29 42.69 25.75
N VAL A 43 5.09 41.40 25.51
CA VAL A 43 5.75 40.67 24.40
C VAL A 43 5.26 41.19 23.04
N ASN A 44 3.97 41.46 22.90
CA ASN A 44 3.40 42.02 21.68
C ASN A 44 3.94 43.42 21.41
N GLN A 45 4.10 44.26 22.44
CA GLN A 45 4.74 45.58 22.31
C GLN A 45 6.20 45.46 21.84
N LEU A 46 7.00 44.58 22.44
CA LEU A 46 8.39 44.34 22.02
C LEU A 46 8.49 43.89 20.56
N LEU A 47 7.54 43.08 20.08
CA LEU A 47 7.48 42.66 18.69
C LEU A 47 7.15 43.82 17.74
N ILE A 48 6.24 44.70 18.15
CA ILE A 48 5.85 45.89 17.37
C ILE A 48 7.03 46.87 17.29
N ASP A 49 7.70 47.14 18.41
CA ASP A 49 8.85 48.05 18.46
C ASP A 49 9.99 47.56 17.57
N ARG A 50 10.27 46.25 17.61
CA ARG A 50 11.30 45.63 16.77
C ARG A 50 10.92 45.67 15.28
N ALA A 51 9.63 45.53 14.96
CA ALA A 51 9.15 45.67 13.59
C ALA A 51 9.27 47.12 13.09
N LEU A 52 9.01 48.11 13.95
CA LEU A 52 9.19 49.53 13.63
C LEU A 52 10.66 49.89 13.43
N GLU A 53 11.58 49.39 14.26
CA GLU A 53 13.03 49.60 14.03
C GLU A 53 13.47 49.08 12.67
N VAL A 54 13.08 47.86 12.30
CA VAL A 54 13.42 47.29 10.98
C VAL A 54 12.80 48.12 9.85
N TYR A 55 11.57 48.62 10.04
CA TYR A 55 10.92 49.50 9.06
C TYR A 55 11.69 50.80 8.88
N TYR A 56 12.10 51.48 9.95
CA TYR A 56 12.85 52.72 9.86
C TYR A 56 14.27 52.53 9.27
N VAL A 57 14.96 51.44 9.62
CA VAL A 57 16.27 51.10 9.03
C VAL A 57 16.13 50.86 7.53
N THR A 58 15.11 50.12 7.10
CA THR A 58 14.91 49.82 5.67
C THR A 58 14.47 51.04 4.86
N VAL A 59 13.72 51.98 5.46
CA VAL A 59 13.38 53.27 4.83
C VAL A 59 14.61 54.18 4.73
N ASP A 60 15.41 54.31 5.78
CA ASP A 60 16.65 55.11 5.78
C ASP A 60 17.70 54.55 4.80
N GLU A 61 17.82 53.22 4.67
CA GLU A 61 18.64 52.58 3.64
C GLU A 61 18.13 52.84 2.21
N LYS A 62 16.82 53.05 2.04
CA LYS A 62 16.20 53.35 0.74
C LYS A 62 16.41 54.81 0.37
N ASP A 63 16.25 55.73 1.32
CA ASP A 63 16.45 57.17 1.12
C ASP A 63 17.93 57.52 0.90
N LYS A 64 18.86 56.76 1.50
CA LYS A 64 20.31 56.88 1.26
C LYS A 64 20.78 56.33 -0.10
N ARG A 65 19.92 55.66 -0.87
CA ARG A 65 20.27 55.10 -2.19
C ARG A 65 20.09 56.04 -3.38
N ASP A 66 19.66 57.29 -3.15
CA ASP A 66 19.61 58.31 -4.21
C ASP A 66 20.76 59.32 -4.13
N ALA A 67 21.90 58.93 -4.68
CA ALA A 67 22.81 59.80 -5.43
C ALA A 67 23.79 58.93 -6.22
N ALA A 68 23.48 58.65 -7.49
CA ALA A 68 24.49 58.14 -8.42
C ALA A 68 25.65 59.14 -8.51
N ALA A 69 26.87 58.68 -8.25
CA ALA A 69 28.07 59.51 -8.32
C ALA A 69 28.20 60.21 -9.69
N PRO A 70 28.68 61.46 -9.75
CA PRO A 70 28.81 62.18 -11.00
C PRO A 70 29.84 61.45 -11.88
N VAL A 71 29.39 61.07 -13.08
CA VAL A 71 30.23 60.43 -14.10
C VAL A 71 31.32 61.41 -14.50
N ILE A 72 32.57 61.10 -14.16
CA ILE A 72 33.74 61.80 -14.70
C ILE A 72 33.82 61.47 -16.20
N GLU A 73 33.53 62.45 -17.05
CA GLU A 73 33.68 62.32 -18.49
C GLU A 73 35.15 62.35 -18.90
N LEU A 74 35.68 61.19 -19.28
CA LEU A 74 36.93 61.07 -20.03
C LEU A 74 36.64 60.84 -21.54
N PRO A 75 37.53 61.31 -22.45
CA PRO A 75 37.24 61.47 -23.87
C PRO A 75 36.81 60.20 -24.60
N SER A 76 35.94 60.39 -25.59
CA SER A 76 34.93 59.46 -26.11
C SER A 76 35.36 58.56 -27.28
N THR A 77 36.63 58.15 -27.40
CA THR A 77 37.08 57.38 -28.59
C THR A 77 37.67 55.98 -28.33
N GLN A 78 37.51 55.39 -27.14
CA GLN A 78 37.95 53.99 -26.87
C GLN A 78 36.89 53.09 -26.18
N LYS A 79 35.60 53.43 -26.21
CA LYS A 79 34.56 52.71 -25.45
C LYS A 79 33.88 51.53 -26.17
N LYS A 80 34.02 51.35 -27.49
CA LYS A 80 33.30 50.27 -28.21
C LYS A 80 34.01 48.90 -28.23
N VAL A 81 35.34 48.84 -28.15
CA VAL A 81 36.09 47.57 -28.19
C VAL A 81 36.27 46.93 -26.80
N ARG A 82 36.22 47.73 -25.72
CA ARG A 82 36.47 47.24 -24.35
C ARG A 82 35.28 46.56 -23.66
N LYS A 83 34.04 46.82 -24.08
CA LYS A 83 32.83 46.22 -23.46
C LYS A 83 32.75 44.69 -23.68
N PRO A 84 32.87 44.15 -24.90
CA PRO A 84 32.82 42.70 -25.10
C PRO A 84 33.99 41.98 -24.43
N LEU A 85 35.20 42.58 -24.46
CA LEU A 85 36.38 41.98 -23.86
C LEU A 85 36.30 41.89 -22.32
N LYS A 86 35.71 42.91 -21.67
CA LYS A 86 35.47 42.89 -20.22
C LYS A 86 34.43 41.83 -19.83
N ILE A 87 33.34 41.71 -20.59
CA ILE A 87 32.30 40.70 -20.35
C ILE A 87 32.89 39.29 -20.48
N LEU A 88 33.68 39.04 -21.53
CA LEU A 88 34.39 37.77 -21.72
C LEU A 88 35.39 37.47 -20.59
N PHE A 89 36.10 38.48 -20.10
CA PHE A 89 37.03 38.33 -18.99
C PHE A 89 36.31 37.99 -17.68
N PHE A 90 35.23 38.71 -17.35
CA PHE A 90 34.40 38.40 -16.17
C PHE A 90 33.73 37.01 -16.27
N GLN A 91 33.34 36.58 -17.47
CA GLN A 91 32.84 35.22 -17.71
C GLN A 91 33.93 34.18 -17.41
N ALA A 92 35.15 34.37 -17.92
CA ALA A 92 36.27 33.46 -17.69
C ALA A 92 36.66 33.36 -16.21
N GLU A 93 36.69 34.49 -15.49
CA GLU A 93 36.94 34.52 -14.04
C GLU A 93 35.84 33.82 -13.25
N TYR A 94 34.56 34.05 -13.59
CA TYR A 94 33.44 33.36 -12.96
C TYR A 94 33.50 31.85 -13.18
N PHE A 95 33.78 31.37 -14.41
CA PHE A 95 33.92 29.93 -14.67
C PHE A 95 35.12 29.31 -13.95
N PHE A 96 36.23 30.04 -13.85
CA PHE A 96 37.38 29.59 -13.07
C PHE A 96 37.03 29.45 -11.59
N LEU A 97 36.43 30.48 -10.99
CA LEU A 97 35.97 30.47 -9.60
C LEU A 97 34.91 29.40 -9.35
N LYS A 98 33.95 29.21 -10.28
CA LYS A 98 32.94 28.14 -10.24
C LYS A 98 33.60 26.77 -10.19
N LYS A 99 34.62 26.53 -11.04
CA LYS A 99 35.37 25.27 -11.04
C LYS A 99 36.11 25.04 -9.72
N CYS A 100 36.70 26.09 -9.13
CA CYS A 100 37.34 26.03 -7.82
C CYS A 100 36.34 25.66 -6.72
N VAL A 101 35.15 26.27 -6.72
CA VAL A 101 34.12 25.99 -5.71
C VAL A 101 33.50 24.59 -5.90
N GLN A 102 33.30 24.14 -7.15
CA GLN A 102 32.84 22.78 -7.45
C GLN A 102 33.84 21.69 -7.06
N SER A 103 35.15 22.01 -7.06
CA SER A 103 36.19 21.08 -6.63
C SER A 103 36.28 20.88 -5.12
N ASN A 104 35.53 21.68 -4.34
CA ASN A 104 35.51 21.56 -2.88
C ASN A 104 34.69 20.32 -2.47
N PRO A 105 35.23 19.39 -1.65
CA PRO A 105 34.50 18.22 -1.20
C PRO A 105 33.21 18.63 -0.46
N VAL A 106 32.10 18.08 -0.92
CA VAL A 106 30.79 18.25 -0.31
C VAL A 106 30.55 17.13 0.68
N VAL A 107 29.87 17.44 1.79
CA VAL A 107 29.49 16.43 2.79
C VAL A 107 28.61 15.38 2.10
N PRO A 108 28.98 14.09 2.10
CA PRO A 108 28.19 13.06 1.46
C PRO A 108 26.87 12.83 2.20
N ILE A 109 25.88 12.28 1.50
CA ILE A 109 24.60 11.92 2.12
C ILE A 109 24.81 10.89 3.23
N GLN A 110 24.11 11.07 4.34
CA GLN A 110 24.24 10.16 5.48
C GLN A 110 23.56 8.82 5.17
N GLU A 111 24.23 7.70 5.43
CA GLU A 111 23.68 6.36 5.17
C GLU A 111 22.36 6.10 5.89
N GLN A 112 22.17 6.69 7.07
CA GLN A 112 20.91 6.57 7.81
C GLN A 112 19.71 7.08 7.01
N TRP A 113 19.86 8.14 6.20
CA TRP A 113 18.77 8.67 5.38
C TRP A 113 18.43 7.71 4.24
N LEU A 114 19.44 7.10 3.61
CA LEU A 114 19.23 6.07 2.60
C LEU A 114 18.50 4.85 3.18
N ARG A 115 18.87 4.42 4.40
CA ARG A 115 18.18 3.33 5.11
C ARG A 115 16.74 3.69 5.45
N SER A 116 16.47 4.92 5.91
CA SER A 116 15.11 5.39 6.16
C SER A 116 14.26 5.41 4.88
N ILE A 117 14.82 5.85 3.74
CA ILE A 117 14.11 5.81 2.45
C ILE A 117 13.73 4.36 2.11
N LEU A 118 14.64 3.41 2.29
CA LEU A 118 14.36 2.00 2.02
C LEU A 118 13.30 1.41 2.97
N THR A 119 13.26 1.83 4.23
CA THR A 119 12.23 1.35 5.18
C THR A 119 10.82 1.82 4.84
N MET A 120 10.68 2.88 4.06
CA MET A 120 9.37 3.37 3.59
C MET A 120 8.87 2.61 2.35
N VAL A 121 9.72 1.82 1.70
CA VAL A 121 9.36 1.03 0.51
C VAL A 121 8.91 -0.37 0.94
N PRO A 122 7.71 -0.82 0.53
CA PRO A 122 7.24 -2.18 0.82
C PRO A 122 8.20 -3.26 0.30
N GLN A 123 8.44 -4.29 1.11
CA GLN A 123 9.44 -5.33 0.83
C GLN A 123 9.12 -6.16 -0.42
N ALA A 124 7.83 -6.39 -0.72
CA ALA A 124 7.36 -7.06 -1.93
C ALA A 124 7.81 -6.37 -3.24
N LEU A 125 8.09 -5.06 -3.19
CA LEU A 125 8.59 -4.29 -4.35
C LEU A 125 10.12 -4.35 -4.48
N MET A 126 10.82 -4.81 -3.45
CA MET A 126 12.28 -4.94 -3.41
C MET A 126 12.76 -6.38 -3.66
N GLU A 127 11.84 -7.34 -3.64
CA GLU A 127 12.11 -8.75 -3.87
C GLU A 127 12.27 -9.06 -5.38
N GLY A 128 13.22 -9.93 -5.72
CA GLY A 128 13.59 -10.26 -7.11
C GLY A 128 14.97 -9.71 -7.54
N ARG A 129 15.65 -10.40 -8.46
CA ARG A 129 17.00 -10.03 -8.93
C ARG A 129 17.01 -8.67 -9.65
N ASP A 130 16.06 -8.45 -10.55
CA ASP A 130 15.99 -7.22 -11.34
C ASP A 130 15.54 -6.02 -10.49
N ARG A 131 14.64 -6.24 -9.54
CA ARG A 131 14.16 -5.20 -8.62
C ARG A 131 15.25 -4.73 -7.66
N LYS A 132 16.08 -5.65 -7.16
CA LYS A 132 17.27 -5.31 -6.34
C LYS A 132 18.30 -4.48 -7.11
N LEU A 133 18.49 -4.74 -8.41
CA LEU A 133 19.36 -3.91 -9.26
C LEU A 133 18.77 -2.52 -9.44
N LEU A 134 17.49 -2.42 -9.77
CA LEU A 134 16.78 -1.15 -9.91
C LEU A 134 16.85 -0.31 -8.62
N THR A 135 16.65 -0.92 -7.45
CA THR A 135 16.79 -0.22 -6.16
C THR A 135 18.18 0.37 -5.98
N LYS A 136 19.24 -0.37 -6.33
CA LYS A 136 20.62 0.13 -6.24
C LYS A 136 20.86 1.31 -7.18
N ASP A 137 20.32 1.26 -8.39
CA ASP A 137 20.49 2.34 -9.35
C ASP A 137 19.70 3.60 -8.96
N LEU A 138 18.50 3.44 -8.41
CA LEU A 138 17.73 4.55 -7.82
C LEU A 138 18.44 5.18 -6.62
N LEU A 139 19.04 4.38 -5.73
CA LEU A 139 19.85 4.89 -4.62
C LEU A 139 21.05 5.71 -5.12
N LYS A 140 21.74 5.25 -6.16
CA LYS A 140 22.85 6.02 -6.78
C LYS A 140 22.36 7.33 -7.37
N GLU A 141 21.17 7.34 -7.97
CA GLU A 141 20.54 8.56 -8.47
C GLU A 141 20.26 9.57 -7.35
N VAL A 142 19.67 9.11 -6.24
CA VAL A 142 19.41 9.97 -5.07
C VAL A 142 20.72 10.57 -4.51
N VAL A 143 21.78 9.77 -4.40
CA VAL A 143 23.10 10.24 -3.95
C VAL A 143 23.63 11.33 -4.89
N ARG A 144 23.61 11.07 -6.20
CA ARG A 144 24.07 12.01 -7.24
C ARG A 144 23.29 13.32 -7.20
N ASP A 145 21.98 13.27 -7.01
CA ASP A 145 21.12 14.45 -7.00
C ASP A 145 21.30 15.27 -5.72
N TYR A 146 21.55 14.60 -4.59
CA TYR A 146 21.95 15.26 -3.34
C TYR A 146 23.28 15.99 -3.50
N GLU A 147 24.31 15.33 -4.04
CA GLU A 147 25.62 15.93 -4.29
C GLU A 147 25.52 17.14 -5.22
N LYS A 148 24.81 17.03 -6.35
CA LYS A 148 24.53 18.15 -7.25
C LYS A 148 23.83 19.30 -6.52
N SER A 149 22.81 19.00 -5.73
CA SER A 149 22.04 20.01 -4.99
C SER A 149 22.88 20.74 -3.95
N MET A 150 23.77 20.03 -3.27
CA MET A 150 24.63 20.59 -2.26
C MET A 150 25.81 21.37 -2.87
N GLN A 151 26.40 20.89 -3.97
CA GLN A 151 27.36 21.67 -4.77
C GLN A 151 26.74 22.99 -5.23
N ARG A 152 25.49 22.96 -5.71
CA ARG A 152 24.74 24.16 -6.08
C ARG A 152 24.52 25.10 -4.90
N CYS A 153 24.21 24.58 -3.71
CA CYS A 153 24.05 25.38 -2.49
C CYS A 153 25.36 26.10 -2.13
N VAL A 154 26.49 25.38 -2.15
CA VAL A 154 27.82 25.93 -1.87
C VAL A 154 28.19 27.00 -2.90
N LEU A 155 27.95 26.73 -4.20
CA LEU A 155 28.18 27.68 -5.27
C LEU A 155 27.42 28.99 -5.09
N ARG A 156 26.12 28.92 -4.82
CA ARG A 156 25.27 30.11 -4.61
C ARG A 156 25.64 30.90 -3.35
N ARG A 157 26.18 30.24 -2.32
CA ARG A 157 26.65 30.91 -1.10
C ARG A 157 28.01 31.58 -1.29
N ALA A 158 28.91 30.95 -2.06
CA ALA A 158 30.28 31.43 -2.22
C ALA A 158 30.44 32.45 -3.35
N LEU A 159 29.66 32.33 -4.43
CA LEU A 159 29.77 33.16 -5.63
C LEU A 159 28.47 33.91 -5.89
N ILE A 160 28.60 35.22 -6.06
CA ILE A 160 27.52 36.05 -6.58
C ILE A 160 27.45 35.81 -8.09
N ARG A 161 26.29 35.35 -8.56
CA ARG A 161 26.06 35.13 -9.99
C ARG A 161 26.03 36.49 -10.72
N PRO A 162 26.90 36.73 -11.72
CA PRO A 162 26.80 37.94 -12.52
C PRO A 162 25.55 37.89 -13.40
N ASP A 163 24.80 39.01 -13.46
CA ASP A 163 23.56 39.15 -14.24
C ASP A 163 23.87 39.27 -15.74
N ILE A 164 24.24 38.14 -16.34
CA ILE A 164 24.59 38.02 -17.76
C ILE A 164 23.69 36.95 -18.39
N LYS A 165 22.74 37.39 -19.22
CA LYS A 165 21.75 36.52 -19.92
C LYS A 165 22.37 35.41 -20.78
N GLU A 166 23.65 35.52 -21.13
CA GLU A 166 24.40 34.50 -21.87
C GLU A 166 24.84 33.34 -20.98
N LEU A 167 24.94 33.54 -19.67
CA LEU A 167 25.29 32.52 -18.67
C LEU A 167 24.12 31.56 -18.42
N ASP A 168 22.88 32.05 -18.52
CA ASP A 168 21.65 31.24 -18.43
C ASP A 168 21.53 30.20 -19.55
N LYS A 169 22.16 30.43 -20.70
CA LYS A 169 22.12 29.50 -21.85
C LYS A 169 23.22 28.45 -21.81
N LEU A 170 24.30 28.68 -21.06
CA LEU A 170 25.44 27.77 -20.93
C LEU A 170 25.31 26.85 -19.72
N GLU A 171 24.48 27.20 -18.74
CA GLU A 171 24.17 26.34 -17.60
C GLU A 171 23.01 25.41 -17.95
N GLU A 172 23.25 24.10 -17.90
CA GLU A 172 22.23 23.03 -17.95
C GLU A 172 21.37 23.00 -16.66
N GLU A 173 21.29 24.13 -15.94
CA GLU A 173 20.56 24.24 -14.68
C GLU A 173 19.09 24.54 -14.97
N ALA A 174 18.25 23.53 -14.86
CA ALA A 174 16.83 23.77 -14.65
C ALA A 174 16.67 24.70 -13.44
N PRO A 175 15.86 25.77 -13.54
CA PRO A 175 15.56 26.60 -12.38
C PRO A 175 15.02 25.70 -11.27
N LEU A 176 15.31 26.05 -10.01
CA LEU A 176 14.61 25.40 -8.89
C LEU A 176 13.11 25.47 -9.20
N PRO A 177 12.35 24.39 -8.96
CA PRO A 177 10.90 24.48 -9.05
C PRO A 177 10.49 25.61 -8.12
N LEU A 178 10.10 26.74 -8.71
CA LEU A 178 9.52 27.82 -7.95
C LEU A 178 8.24 27.24 -7.36
N LEU A 179 7.97 27.51 -6.08
CA LEU A 179 6.60 27.39 -5.59
C LEU A 179 5.73 28.10 -6.64
N PRO A 180 4.65 27.47 -7.16
CA PRO A 180 3.90 28.04 -8.27
C PRO A 180 3.48 29.47 -7.91
N LEU A 181 4.18 30.45 -8.49
CA LEU A 181 3.88 31.86 -8.31
C LEU A 181 2.60 32.11 -9.09
N GLY A 182 1.49 32.29 -8.38
CA GLY A 182 0.14 32.31 -8.94
C GLY A 182 -0.80 31.23 -8.40
N LEU A 183 -0.38 30.39 -7.45
CA LEU A 183 -1.34 29.69 -6.59
C LEU A 183 -2.01 30.73 -5.70
N ASP A 184 -3.15 31.22 -6.18
CA ASP A 184 -4.04 32.05 -5.40
C ASP A 184 -4.64 31.21 -4.26
N PHE A 185 -4.05 31.32 -3.07
CA PHE A 185 -4.60 30.72 -1.85
C PHE A 185 -5.92 31.40 -1.40
N SER A 186 -6.38 32.46 -2.09
CA SER A 186 -7.71 33.06 -1.90
C SER A 186 -8.82 32.34 -2.66
N SER A 187 -8.50 31.26 -3.38
CA SER A 187 -9.48 30.55 -4.19
C SER A 187 -10.61 29.90 -3.35
N THR A 188 -11.84 30.04 -3.86
CA THR A 188 -13.12 29.57 -3.28
C THR A 188 -13.24 28.05 -3.14
N TRP A 189 -12.21 27.28 -3.50
CA TRP A 189 -12.20 25.83 -3.32
C TRP A 189 -12.14 25.45 -1.84
N CYS A 190 -11.62 26.30 -0.94
CA CYS A 190 -11.57 25.98 0.48
C CYS A 190 -12.98 25.77 1.03
N ASP A 191 -13.92 26.66 0.69
CA ASP A 191 -15.33 26.53 1.07
C ASP A 191 -15.98 25.31 0.41
N SER A 192 -15.67 25.06 -0.88
CA SER A 192 -16.14 23.86 -1.60
C SER A 192 -15.62 22.57 -0.96
N TYR A 193 -14.34 22.53 -0.58
CA TYR A 193 -13.68 21.42 0.10
C TYR A 193 -14.24 21.21 1.50
N ILE A 194 -14.42 22.27 2.28
CA ILE A 194 -15.03 22.19 3.62
C ILE A 194 -16.47 21.70 3.50
N LYS A 195 -17.23 22.18 2.51
CA LYS A 195 -18.59 21.71 2.22
C LYS A 195 -18.60 20.23 1.86
N ALA A 196 -17.80 19.81 0.88
CA ALA A 196 -17.69 18.41 0.46
C ALA A 196 -17.22 17.51 1.60
N LYS A 197 -16.24 17.95 2.40
CA LYS A 197 -15.78 17.22 3.59
C LYS A 197 -16.89 17.07 4.63
N LYS A 198 -17.64 18.13 4.92
CA LYS A 198 -18.78 18.08 5.86
C LYS A 198 -19.86 17.13 5.35
N GLU A 199 -20.14 17.17 4.05
CA GLU A 199 -21.11 16.30 3.39
C GLU A 199 -20.68 14.83 3.44
N ILE A 200 -19.42 14.53 3.12
CA ILE A 200 -18.85 13.18 3.25
C ILE A 200 -18.92 12.71 4.71
N MET A 201 -18.53 13.56 5.67
CA MET A 201 -18.59 13.21 7.10
C MET A 201 -20.02 12.96 7.59
N SER A 202 -21.01 13.69 7.08
CA SER A 202 -22.41 13.53 7.49
C SER A 202 -23.12 12.34 6.83
N THR A 203 -22.65 11.90 5.66
CA THR A 203 -23.33 10.89 4.86
C THR A 203 -22.67 9.52 4.95
N LEU A 204 -21.34 9.47 5.06
CA LEU A 204 -20.57 8.23 4.92
C LEU A 204 -20.36 7.49 6.25
N HIS A 205 -20.60 8.14 7.40
CA HIS A 205 -20.58 7.55 8.75
C HIS A 205 -19.31 6.78 9.17
N ILE A 206 -18.20 6.88 8.45
CA ILE A 206 -16.96 6.12 8.69
C ILE A 206 -16.41 6.31 10.12
N LEU A 207 -16.57 7.51 10.67
CA LEU A 207 -16.04 7.86 12.00
C LEU A 207 -16.96 7.44 13.15
N HIS A 208 -18.11 6.82 12.85
CA HIS A 208 -19.04 6.39 13.88
C HIS A 208 -18.43 5.25 14.73
N PRO A 209 -18.59 5.25 16.07
CA PRO A 209 -18.03 4.21 16.94
C PRO A 209 -18.44 2.79 16.54
N THR A 210 -19.67 2.60 16.07
CA THR A 210 -20.17 1.32 15.53
C THR A 210 -19.31 0.78 14.38
N MET A 211 -18.80 1.63 13.49
CA MET A 211 -17.94 1.14 12.38
C MET A 211 -16.62 0.61 12.91
N LYS A 212 -16.09 1.23 13.97
CA LYS A 212 -14.89 0.75 14.66
C LYS A 212 -15.13 -0.59 15.37
N THR A 213 -16.27 -0.77 16.04
CA THR A 213 -16.60 -2.04 16.71
C THR A 213 -16.81 -3.17 15.69
N LEU A 214 -17.46 -2.90 14.55
CA LEU A 214 -17.59 -3.86 13.46
C LEU A 214 -16.25 -4.24 12.84
N LEU A 215 -15.33 -3.28 12.68
CA LEU A 215 -13.97 -3.56 12.26
C LEU A 215 -13.22 -4.45 13.25
N ASP A 216 -13.38 -4.23 14.55
CA ASP A 216 -12.78 -5.05 15.60
C ASP A 216 -13.34 -6.48 15.62
N PHE A 217 -14.66 -6.65 15.43
CA PHE A 217 -15.27 -7.97 15.26
C PHE A 217 -14.72 -8.70 14.04
N GLY A 218 -14.61 -8.02 12.91
CA GLY A 218 -14.01 -8.56 11.69
C GLY A 218 -12.55 -8.97 11.89
N TYR A 219 -11.74 -8.08 12.48
CA TYR A 219 -10.33 -8.37 12.75
C TYR A 219 -10.18 -9.58 13.67
N THR A 220 -10.90 -9.62 14.78
CA THR A 220 -10.80 -10.72 15.76
C THR A 220 -11.27 -12.07 15.19
N ALA A 221 -12.31 -12.08 14.35
CA ALA A 221 -12.80 -13.30 13.73
C ALA A 221 -11.92 -13.75 12.55
N PHE A 222 -11.49 -12.81 11.71
CA PHE A 222 -10.86 -13.15 10.45
C PHE A 222 -9.33 -13.16 10.49
N PHE A 223 -8.64 -12.53 11.45
CA PHE A 223 -7.18 -12.33 11.38
C PHE A 223 -6.37 -13.58 11.01
N ASN A 224 -6.63 -14.73 11.65
CA ASN A 224 -5.96 -16.01 11.37
C ASN A 224 -6.89 -17.06 10.71
N PHE A 225 -8.01 -16.63 10.14
CA PHE A 225 -9.01 -17.52 9.57
C PHE A 225 -8.85 -17.64 8.05
N LEU A 226 -8.94 -18.85 7.52
CA LEU A 226 -8.98 -19.12 6.08
C LEU A 226 -10.19 -19.99 5.79
N VAL A 227 -10.93 -19.68 4.72
CA VAL A 227 -12.10 -20.48 4.34
C VAL A 227 -11.68 -21.88 3.89
N VAL A 228 -10.54 -21.97 3.22
CA VAL A 228 -9.93 -23.22 2.76
C VAL A 228 -8.44 -23.18 3.08
N ASP A 229 -7.96 -24.23 3.74
CA ASP A 229 -6.54 -24.42 4.04
C ASP A 229 -6.05 -25.81 3.60
N PHE A 230 -5.19 -25.83 2.59
CA PHE A 230 -4.53 -27.04 2.07
C PHE A 230 -3.03 -27.10 2.40
N SER A 231 -2.51 -26.21 3.24
CA SER A 231 -1.08 -26.16 3.61
C SER A 231 -0.57 -27.46 4.27
N SER A 232 -1.47 -28.19 4.94
CA SER A 232 -1.19 -29.47 5.61
C SER A 232 -1.57 -30.70 4.78
N SER A 233 -2.03 -30.52 3.54
CA SER A 233 -2.51 -31.62 2.68
C SER A 233 -1.48 -32.72 2.48
N ARG A 234 -0.19 -32.36 2.36
CA ARG A 234 0.91 -33.32 2.22
C ARG A 234 1.05 -34.30 3.42
N LEU A 235 0.65 -33.90 4.63
CA LEU A 235 0.69 -34.77 5.81
C LEU A 235 -0.32 -35.92 5.72
N LYS A 236 -1.39 -35.75 4.94
CA LYS A 236 -2.41 -36.78 4.72
C LYS A 236 -2.02 -37.79 3.64
N GLY A 237 -0.96 -37.52 2.88
CA GLY A 237 -0.52 -38.33 1.74
C GLY A 237 -1.13 -37.90 0.41
N PRO A 238 -0.93 -38.70 -0.66
CA PRO A 238 -1.53 -38.44 -1.98
C PRO A 238 -3.06 -38.45 -1.92
N VAL A 239 -3.68 -37.47 -2.58
CA VAL A 239 -5.13 -37.22 -2.54
C VAL A 239 -5.74 -37.44 -3.92
N ASP A 240 -6.94 -38.00 -3.97
CA ASP A 240 -7.71 -38.14 -5.21
C ASP A 240 -8.46 -36.83 -5.54
N CYS A 241 -8.64 -36.52 -6.82
CA CYS A 241 -9.34 -35.31 -7.28
C CYS A 241 -10.75 -35.17 -6.66
N ARG A 242 -11.48 -36.29 -6.55
CA ARG A 242 -12.83 -36.29 -5.95
C ARG A 242 -12.79 -35.95 -4.46
N SER A 243 -11.89 -36.56 -3.69
CA SER A 243 -11.74 -36.24 -2.27
C SER A 243 -11.30 -34.79 -2.08
N PHE A 244 -10.41 -34.29 -2.95
CA PHE A 244 -9.93 -32.91 -2.90
C PHE A 244 -11.05 -31.89 -3.13
N LYS A 245 -11.88 -32.08 -4.17
CA LYS A 245 -13.09 -31.25 -4.40
C LYS A 245 -14.05 -31.32 -3.20
N THR A 246 -14.28 -32.52 -2.65
CA THR A 246 -15.17 -32.72 -1.50
C THR A 246 -14.66 -32.00 -0.25
N ASP A 247 -13.36 -32.09 0.04
CA ASP A 247 -12.72 -31.43 1.18
C ASP A 247 -12.81 -29.91 1.05
N ALA A 248 -12.63 -29.35 -0.15
CA ALA A 248 -12.78 -27.92 -0.42
C ALA A 248 -14.21 -27.45 -0.12
N SER A 249 -15.22 -28.13 -0.68
CA SER A 249 -16.63 -27.77 -0.44
C SER A 249 -17.01 -27.92 1.04
N LEU A 250 -16.55 -28.97 1.71
CA LEU A 250 -16.80 -29.18 3.14
C LEU A 250 -16.12 -28.11 4.00
N SER A 251 -14.91 -27.69 3.65
CA SER A 251 -14.21 -26.59 4.33
C SER A 251 -14.98 -25.29 4.19
N CYS A 252 -15.46 -24.96 2.97
CA CYS A 252 -16.31 -23.80 2.72
C CYS A 252 -17.57 -23.82 3.59
N SER A 253 -18.34 -24.93 3.59
CA SER A 253 -19.56 -25.01 4.41
C SER A 253 -19.29 -24.89 5.91
N LYS A 254 -18.23 -25.53 6.42
CA LYS A 254 -17.83 -25.38 7.82
C LYS A 254 -17.44 -23.95 8.16
N ALA A 255 -16.73 -23.28 7.26
CA ALA A 255 -16.35 -21.89 7.43
C ALA A 255 -17.57 -20.96 7.43
N GLU A 256 -18.56 -21.20 6.58
CA GLU A 256 -19.84 -20.48 6.61
C GLU A 256 -20.55 -20.64 7.96
N ASP A 257 -20.67 -21.86 8.46
CA ASP A 257 -21.28 -22.14 9.76
C ASP A 257 -20.51 -21.46 10.90
N GLU A 258 -19.18 -21.49 10.88
CA GLU A 258 -18.36 -20.87 11.91
C GLU A 258 -18.50 -19.34 11.89
N ILE A 259 -18.43 -18.71 10.71
CA ILE A 259 -18.59 -17.26 10.55
C ILE A 259 -20.02 -16.83 10.92
N MET A 260 -21.02 -17.62 10.54
CA MET A 260 -22.42 -17.42 10.90
C MET A 260 -22.59 -17.39 12.42
N ASN A 261 -22.03 -18.37 13.13
CA ASN A 261 -22.20 -18.52 14.58
C ASN A 261 -21.30 -17.59 15.43
N THR A 262 -20.24 -17.04 14.85
CA THR A 262 -19.27 -16.21 15.58
C THR A 262 -19.37 -14.73 15.21
N TRP A 263 -18.79 -14.33 14.08
CA TRP A 263 -18.73 -12.95 13.62
C TRP A 263 -20.12 -12.39 13.37
N TYR A 264 -20.94 -13.11 12.62
CA TYR A 264 -22.24 -12.60 12.17
C TYR A 264 -23.25 -12.46 13.33
N GLN A 265 -23.31 -13.45 14.23
CA GLN A 265 -24.09 -13.31 15.48
C GLN A 265 -23.63 -12.13 16.34
N ARG A 266 -22.30 -11.87 16.45
CA ARG A 266 -21.79 -10.72 17.22
C ARG A 266 -22.20 -9.39 16.61
N VAL A 267 -22.17 -9.29 15.27
CA VAL A 267 -22.64 -8.11 14.55
C VAL A 267 -24.11 -7.83 14.87
N PHE A 268 -24.99 -8.82 14.74
CA PHE A 268 -26.40 -8.64 15.07
C PHE A 268 -26.67 -8.38 16.55
N GLY A 269 -25.94 -9.06 17.43
CA GLY A 269 -26.00 -8.82 18.87
C GLY A 269 -25.70 -7.36 19.22
N HIS A 270 -24.77 -6.72 18.49
CA HIS A 270 -24.48 -5.30 18.66
C HIS A 270 -25.63 -4.41 18.18
N PHE A 271 -26.24 -4.70 17.03
CA PHE A 271 -27.38 -3.93 16.51
C PHE A 271 -28.70 -4.18 17.25
N THR A 272 -28.74 -5.12 18.18
CA THR A 272 -29.85 -5.31 19.12
C THR A 272 -29.78 -4.32 20.29
N GLN A 273 -28.61 -3.74 20.53
CA GLN A 273 -28.37 -2.73 21.58
C GLN A 273 -28.75 -1.34 21.05
N SER A 274 -29.42 -0.52 21.88
CA SER A 274 -29.87 0.83 21.48
C SER A 274 -28.69 1.76 21.16
N GLU A 275 -27.53 1.46 21.73
CA GLU A 275 -26.30 2.23 21.64
C GLU A 275 -25.67 2.18 20.23
N ALA A 276 -26.04 1.20 19.39
CA ALA A 276 -25.48 1.05 18.05
C ALA A 276 -25.84 2.19 17.09
N LEU A 277 -26.94 2.91 17.38
CA LEU A 277 -27.44 4.05 16.61
C LEU A 277 -27.24 5.39 17.34
N ASP A 278 -26.43 5.42 18.42
CA ASP A 278 -26.23 6.63 19.23
C ASP A 278 -25.68 7.78 18.40
N GLY A 279 -26.47 8.85 18.28
CA GLY A 279 -26.10 10.05 17.53
C GLY A 279 -26.44 10.01 16.03
N VAL A 280 -27.03 8.91 15.54
CA VAL A 280 -27.55 8.80 14.17
C VAL A 280 -28.95 9.43 14.11
N LYS A 281 -29.16 10.36 13.17
CA LYS A 281 -30.47 10.98 12.97
C LYS A 281 -31.38 10.08 12.14
N LEU A 282 -32.70 10.20 12.32
CA LEU A 282 -33.72 9.42 11.60
C LEU A 282 -33.60 9.51 10.07
N ASP A 283 -33.27 10.70 9.55
CA ASP A 283 -33.07 10.95 8.11
C ASP A 283 -31.78 10.32 7.54
N GLN A 284 -30.87 9.87 8.41
CA GLN A 284 -29.57 9.31 8.05
C GLN A 284 -29.45 7.80 8.31
N ILE A 285 -30.51 7.15 8.78
CA ILE A 285 -30.52 5.72 9.08
C ILE A 285 -30.22 4.87 7.84
N GLU A 286 -30.73 5.27 6.67
CA GLU A 286 -30.44 4.60 5.38
C GLU A 286 -28.94 4.58 5.08
N SER A 287 -28.33 5.77 5.04
CA SER A 287 -26.92 5.91 4.69
C SER A 287 -26.00 5.27 5.73
N PHE A 288 -26.42 5.27 7.00
CA PHE A 288 -25.74 4.54 8.06
C PHE A 288 -25.74 3.03 7.80
N TYR A 289 -26.89 2.40 7.54
CA TYR A 289 -26.94 0.97 7.23
C TYR A 289 -26.27 0.63 5.90
N THR A 290 -26.28 1.53 4.91
CA THR A 290 -25.47 1.36 3.70
C THR A 290 -23.98 1.28 4.04
N CYS A 291 -23.48 2.15 4.93
CA CYS A 291 -22.10 2.08 5.40
C CYS A 291 -21.80 0.75 6.11
N VAL A 292 -22.69 0.29 7.00
CA VAL A 292 -22.58 -1.02 7.68
C VAL A 292 -22.49 -2.15 6.66
N THR A 293 -23.40 -2.19 5.70
CA THR A 293 -23.43 -3.20 4.63
C THR A 293 -22.13 -3.20 3.84
N VAL A 294 -21.67 -2.04 3.37
CA VAL A 294 -20.41 -1.93 2.60
C VAL A 294 -19.22 -2.38 3.43
N LEU A 295 -19.16 -2.00 4.71
CA LEU A 295 -18.07 -2.39 5.60
C LEU A 295 -18.03 -3.92 5.81
N MET A 296 -19.17 -4.53 6.08
CA MET A 296 -19.29 -5.98 6.25
C MET A 296 -18.92 -6.71 4.95
N SER A 297 -19.46 -6.28 3.81
CA SER A 297 -19.12 -6.78 2.48
C SER A 297 -17.60 -6.75 2.22
N ASN A 298 -16.94 -5.62 2.52
CA ASN A 298 -15.50 -5.48 2.33
C ASN A 298 -14.68 -6.46 3.19
N GLN A 299 -15.10 -6.72 4.44
CA GLN A 299 -14.42 -7.69 5.30
C GLN A 299 -14.52 -9.13 4.74
N LEU A 300 -15.70 -9.51 4.23
CA LEU A 300 -15.88 -10.83 3.61
C LEU A 300 -15.06 -10.94 2.31
N LYS A 301 -15.07 -9.90 1.47
CA LYS A 301 -14.25 -9.87 0.25
C LYS A 301 -12.76 -9.98 0.54
N GLU A 302 -12.26 -9.27 1.56
CA GLU A 302 -10.86 -9.35 1.99
C GLU A 302 -10.49 -10.77 2.45
N LEU A 303 -11.36 -11.42 3.24
CA LEU A 303 -11.16 -12.81 3.66
C LEU A 303 -11.10 -13.77 2.47
N LEU A 304 -12.04 -13.67 1.53
CA LEU A 304 -12.08 -14.53 0.35
C LEU A 304 -10.86 -14.30 -0.54
N GLN A 305 -10.51 -13.03 -0.82
CA GLN A 305 -9.33 -12.68 -1.59
C GLN A 305 -8.06 -13.25 -0.95
N ARG A 306 -7.86 -13.05 0.36
CA ARG A 306 -6.70 -13.57 1.07
C ARG A 306 -6.65 -15.10 1.03
N THR A 307 -7.79 -15.78 1.17
CA THR A 307 -7.86 -17.24 1.05
C THR A 307 -7.44 -17.70 -0.34
N THR A 308 -7.91 -17.04 -1.40
CA THR A 308 -7.49 -17.32 -2.78
C THR A 308 -6.00 -17.09 -2.98
N GLU A 309 -5.45 -15.97 -2.48
CA GLU A 309 -4.02 -15.67 -2.59
C GLU A 309 -3.17 -16.72 -1.87
N VAL A 310 -3.56 -17.14 -0.66
CA VAL A 310 -2.87 -18.19 0.09
C VAL A 310 -2.93 -19.52 -0.65
N PHE A 311 -4.09 -19.88 -1.23
CA PHE A 311 -4.23 -21.10 -2.01
C PHE A 311 -3.34 -21.09 -3.26
N VAL A 312 -3.30 -19.98 -4.01
CA VAL A 312 -2.44 -19.85 -5.20
C VAL A 312 -0.96 -19.95 -4.82
N ARG A 313 -0.55 -19.40 -3.68
CA ARG A 313 0.83 -19.50 -3.16
C ARG A 313 1.28 -20.93 -2.86
N LEU A 314 0.36 -21.88 -2.61
CA LEU A 314 0.72 -23.29 -2.45
C LEU A 314 1.32 -23.91 -3.72
N PHE A 315 1.12 -23.27 -4.87
CA PHE A 315 1.61 -23.69 -6.17
C PHE A 315 2.80 -22.84 -6.66
N ASP A 316 3.48 -22.12 -5.75
CA ASP A 316 4.67 -21.34 -6.07
C ASP A 316 5.82 -22.29 -6.50
N PRO A 317 6.44 -22.10 -7.68
CA PRO A 317 7.55 -22.93 -8.14
C PRO A 317 8.77 -22.91 -7.19
N GLU A 318 8.96 -21.83 -6.42
CA GLU A 318 10.07 -21.66 -5.50
C GLU A 318 9.86 -22.40 -4.16
N ASP A 319 8.60 -22.60 -3.74
CA ASP A 319 8.26 -23.32 -2.50
C ASP A 319 7.33 -24.51 -2.77
N ARG A 320 7.96 -25.68 -2.99
CA ARG A 320 7.25 -26.94 -3.26
C ARG A 320 6.96 -27.75 -2.00
N SER A 321 7.29 -27.25 -0.82
CA SER A 321 7.21 -28.01 0.44
C SER A 321 5.75 -28.31 0.83
N HIS A 322 4.85 -27.38 0.54
CA HIS A 322 3.42 -27.45 0.85
C HIS A 322 2.52 -27.81 -0.34
N LEU A 323 3.12 -28.07 -1.51
CA LEU A 323 2.37 -28.44 -2.72
C LEU A 323 1.57 -29.73 -2.49
N PRO A 324 0.25 -29.74 -2.77
CA PRO A 324 -0.59 -30.93 -2.67
C PRO A 324 -0.08 -32.04 -3.58
N LEU A 325 -0.14 -33.28 -3.10
CA LEU A 325 0.23 -34.46 -3.88
C LEU A 325 -1.03 -35.13 -4.41
N PHE A 326 -1.12 -35.31 -5.71
CA PHE A 326 -2.23 -35.99 -6.35
C PHE A 326 -1.84 -37.41 -6.72
N LYS A 327 -2.76 -38.35 -6.46
CA LYS A 327 -2.61 -39.72 -6.95
C LYS A 327 -3.06 -39.77 -8.41
N MET A 328 -2.20 -40.29 -9.28
CA MET A 328 -2.51 -40.58 -10.67
C MET A 328 -2.07 -42.02 -10.99
N ASP A 329 -2.98 -42.80 -11.53
CA ASP A 329 -2.77 -44.16 -11.98
C ASP A 329 -2.54 -44.15 -13.51
N LEU A 330 -1.64 -44.99 -14.02
CA LEU A 330 -1.49 -45.20 -15.45
C LEU A 330 -2.38 -46.39 -15.83
N THR A 331 -3.43 -46.11 -16.59
CA THR A 331 -4.40 -47.12 -17.03
C THR A 331 -4.20 -47.47 -18.48
N PHE A 332 -4.55 -48.70 -18.82
CA PHE A 332 -4.58 -49.18 -20.20
C PHE A 332 -6.04 -49.40 -20.59
N ASP A 333 -6.55 -48.60 -21.51
CA ASP A 333 -7.92 -48.68 -22.01
C ASP A 333 -7.95 -48.54 -23.54
N GLU A 334 -8.82 -49.29 -24.21
CA GLU A 334 -8.99 -49.26 -25.68
C GLU A 334 -7.68 -49.24 -26.51
N ASN A 335 -6.67 -50.04 -26.14
CA ASN A 335 -5.34 -50.05 -26.76
C ASN A 335 -4.61 -48.69 -26.68
N ARG A 336 -4.81 -47.95 -25.59
CA ARG A 336 -4.10 -46.70 -25.27
C ARG A 336 -3.70 -46.70 -23.81
N MET A 337 -2.47 -46.28 -23.53
CA MET A 337 -2.05 -45.97 -22.17
C MET A 337 -2.46 -44.53 -21.88
N GLU A 338 -3.16 -44.29 -20.78
CA GLU A 338 -3.62 -42.94 -20.41
C GLU A 338 -3.52 -42.75 -18.88
N PHE A 339 -3.41 -41.50 -18.45
CA PHE A 339 -3.43 -41.17 -17.02
C PHE A 339 -4.88 -41.09 -16.52
N TYR A 340 -5.13 -41.74 -15.38
CA TYR A 340 -6.37 -41.63 -14.63
C TYR A 340 -6.11 -41.13 -13.20
N PRO A 341 -6.74 -40.04 -12.74
CA PRO A 341 -7.61 -39.14 -13.51
C PRO A 341 -6.84 -38.44 -14.63
N SER A 342 -7.57 -37.91 -15.62
CA SER A 342 -6.94 -37.19 -16.73
C SER A 342 -6.29 -35.89 -16.23
N LEU A 343 -5.41 -35.32 -17.05
CA LEU A 343 -4.77 -34.04 -16.74
C LEU A 343 -5.81 -32.91 -16.66
N GLU A 344 -6.87 -33.00 -17.47
CA GLU A 344 -7.99 -32.05 -17.46
C GLU A 344 -8.80 -32.18 -16.17
N ASP A 345 -9.07 -33.40 -15.69
CA ASP A 345 -9.76 -33.65 -14.42
C ASP A 345 -8.97 -33.08 -13.23
N LEU A 346 -7.64 -33.20 -13.28
CA LEU A 346 -6.75 -32.64 -12.25
C LEU A 346 -6.78 -31.11 -12.28
N GLU A 347 -6.67 -30.51 -13.47
CA GLU A 347 -6.77 -29.06 -13.64
C GLU A 347 -8.12 -28.53 -13.13
N GLU A 348 -9.21 -29.17 -13.54
CA GLU A 348 -10.56 -28.83 -13.11
C GLU A 348 -10.71 -28.96 -11.58
N ALA A 349 -10.15 -30.01 -10.96
CA ALA A 349 -10.17 -30.19 -9.51
C ALA A 349 -9.46 -29.09 -8.72
N ILE A 350 -8.32 -28.60 -9.23
CA ILE A 350 -7.59 -27.51 -8.58
C ILE A 350 -8.32 -26.18 -8.78
N LEU A 351 -8.80 -25.90 -9.99
CA LEU A 351 -9.53 -24.66 -10.29
C LEU A 351 -10.88 -24.59 -9.59
N PHE A 352 -11.53 -25.73 -9.37
CA PHE A 352 -12.79 -25.84 -8.62
C PHE A 352 -12.67 -25.25 -7.20
N VAL A 353 -11.51 -25.33 -6.55
CA VAL A 353 -11.30 -24.73 -5.22
C VAL A 353 -11.49 -23.22 -5.26
N VAL A 354 -10.99 -22.54 -6.30
CA VAL A 354 -11.16 -21.10 -6.47
C VAL A 354 -12.65 -20.76 -6.67
N ASP A 355 -13.38 -21.60 -7.41
CA ASP A 355 -14.81 -21.44 -7.61
C ASP A 355 -15.60 -21.67 -6.32
N CYS A 356 -15.24 -22.67 -5.51
CA CYS A 356 -15.82 -22.88 -4.19
C CYS A 356 -15.63 -21.65 -3.29
N ILE A 357 -14.40 -21.12 -3.21
CA ILE A 357 -14.12 -19.91 -2.44
C ILE A 357 -15.00 -18.75 -2.93
N GLY A 358 -15.08 -18.53 -4.24
CA GLY A 358 -15.90 -17.46 -4.82
C GLY A 358 -17.41 -17.60 -4.57
N GLN A 359 -17.91 -18.83 -4.38
CA GLN A 359 -19.31 -19.11 -4.07
C GLN A 359 -19.63 -19.12 -2.57
N THR A 360 -18.61 -19.03 -1.70
CA THR A 360 -18.79 -19.03 -0.25
C THR A 360 -19.28 -17.65 0.24
N LEU A 361 -20.07 -17.62 1.31
CA LEU A 361 -20.53 -16.42 2.02
C LEU A 361 -21.52 -15.52 1.25
N GLN A 362 -22.06 -15.97 0.12
CA GLN A 362 -22.94 -15.16 -0.75
C GLN A 362 -24.35 -14.93 -0.17
N ASN A 363 -24.78 -15.76 0.79
CA ASN A 363 -26.15 -15.75 1.33
C ASN A 363 -26.30 -15.00 2.66
N PHE A 364 -25.26 -14.30 3.12
CA PHE A 364 -25.32 -13.53 4.36
C PHE A 364 -26.19 -12.29 4.15
N GLN A 365 -27.19 -12.07 4.99
CA GLN A 365 -28.10 -10.94 4.89
C GLN A 365 -27.47 -9.63 5.39
N THR A 366 -27.95 -8.51 4.90
CA THR A 366 -27.61 -7.20 5.47
C THR A 366 -28.23 -7.06 6.87
N VAL A 367 -27.62 -6.24 7.73
CA VAL A 367 -28.16 -5.96 9.08
C VAL A 367 -29.59 -5.45 9.01
N ARG A 368 -29.84 -4.55 8.06
CA ARG A 368 -31.13 -3.94 7.83
C ARG A 368 -32.17 -4.95 7.34
N ALA A 369 -31.81 -5.81 6.38
CA ALA A 369 -32.71 -6.85 5.89
C ALA A 369 -33.09 -7.83 7.01
N TRP A 370 -32.12 -8.26 7.81
CA TRP A 370 -32.38 -9.13 8.96
C TRP A 370 -33.36 -8.49 9.97
N GLN A 371 -33.16 -7.22 10.32
CA GLN A 371 -34.06 -6.49 11.24
C GLN A 371 -35.49 -6.37 10.70
N MET A 372 -35.64 -6.24 9.38
CA MET A 372 -36.93 -5.96 8.74
C MET A 372 -37.56 -7.19 8.08
N GLY A 373 -36.96 -8.37 8.23
CA GLY A 373 -37.41 -9.60 7.58
C GLY A 373 -37.30 -9.57 6.05
N GLY A 374 -36.38 -8.78 5.51
CA GLY A 374 -36.04 -8.71 4.09
C GLY A 374 -35.07 -9.80 3.65
N THR A 375 -34.71 -9.78 2.36
CA THR A 375 -33.85 -10.78 1.72
C THR A 375 -32.58 -10.19 1.11
N GLU A 376 -32.25 -8.93 1.37
CA GLU A 376 -31.04 -8.32 0.82
C GLU A 376 -29.80 -8.95 1.43
N THR A 377 -28.84 -9.34 0.59
CA THR A 377 -27.59 -9.98 0.99
C THR A 377 -26.41 -9.02 0.93
N LEU A 378 -25.37 -9.36 1.66
CA LEU A 378 -24.06 -8.72 1.58
C LEU A 378 -23.42 -9.05 0.23
N ASP A 379 -22.66 -8.09 -0.28
CA ASP A 379 -21.85 -8.27 -1.47
C ASP A 379 -20.53 -8.93 -1.04
N ALA A 380 -20.48 -10.24 -1.10
CA ALA A 380 -19.27 -11.04 -0.85
C ALA A 380 -18.63 -11.52 -2.15
N GLU A 381 -19.00 -10.96 -3.31
CA GLU A 381 -18.50 -11.46 -4.60
C GLU A 381 -16.99 -11.19 -4.73
N LEU A 382 -16.23 -12.24 -4.99
CA LEU A 382 -14.80 -12.14 -5.23
C LEU A 382 -14.55 -11.39 -6.55
N PRO A 383 -13.73 -10.32 -6.58
CA PRO A 383 -13.55 -9.53 -7.80
C PRO A 383 -13.06 -10.36 -8.99
N ALA A 384 -13.68 -10.18 -10.15
CA ALA A 384 -13.41 -10.98 -11.35
C ALA A 384 -11.93 -11.02 -11.76
N HIS A 385 -11.21 -9.91 -11.59
CA HIS A 385 -9.78 -9.82 -11.89
C HIS A 385 -8.93 -10.73 -10.99
N ILE A 386 -9.32 -10.92 -9.72
CA ILE A 386 -8.64 -11.82 -8.78
C ILE A 386 -8.89 -13.28 -9.18
N VAL A 387 -10.13 -13.62 -9.52
CA VAL A 387 -10.49 -14.98 -9.99
C VAL A 387 -9.70 -15.32 -11.26
N GLN A 388 -9.68 -14.40 -12.23
CA GLN A 388 -8.94 -14.58 -13.48
C GLN A 388 -7.43 -14.71 -13.24
N TRP A 389 -6.85 -13.87 -12.38
CA TRP A 389 -5.44 -13.97 -11.98
C TRP A 389 -5.13 -15.32 -11.32
N ALA A 390 -5.95 -15.75 -10.36
CA ALA A 390 -5.76 -17.00 -9.64
C ALA A 390 -5.82 -18.19 -10.60
N LYS A 391 -6.86 -18.28 -11.43
CA LYS A 391 -7.02 -19.38 -12.40
C LYS A 391 -5.89 -19.42 -13.43
N SER A 392 -5.48 -18.28 -13.98
CA SER A 392 -4.39 -18.22 -14.96
C SER A 392 -3.04 -18.61 -14.35
N THR A 393 -2.77 -18.16 -13.11
CA THR A 393 -1.55 -18.51 -12.37
C THR A 393 -1.49 -20.00 -12.05
N LEU A 394 -2.61 -20.57 -11.56
CA LEU A 394 -2.73 -22.00 -11.27
C LEU A 394 -2.57 -22.85 -12.53
N LYS A 395 -3.26 -22.53 -13.63
CA LYS A 395 -3.12 -23.25 -14.91
C LYS A 395 -1.67 -23.33 -15.39
N LYS A 396 -0.95 -22.21 -15.28
CA LYS A 396 0.48 -22.17 -15.62
C LYS A 396 1.29 -23.11 -14.72
N SER A 397 1.14 -22.99 -13.40
CA SER A 397 1.87 -23.83 -12.45
C SER A 397 1.55 -25.33 -12.61
N ILE A 398 0.28 -25.67 -12.88
CA ILE A 398 -0.15 -27.04 -13.17
C ILE A 398 0.55 -27.56 -14.43
N THR A 399 0.56 -26.77 -15.52
CA THR A 399 1.22 -27.14 -16.77
C THR A 399 2.71 -27.39 -16.55
N ASP A 400 3.39 -26.49 -15.86
CA ASP A 400 4.83 -26.58 -15.56
C ASP A 400 5.15 -27.82 -14.70
N ASN A 401 4.30 -28.17 -13.72
CA ASN A 401 4.48 -29.36 -12.89
C ASN A 401 4.18 -30.68 -13.64
N LEU A 402 3.31 -30.65 -14.64
CA LEU A 402 2.91 -31.84 -15.41
C LEU A 402 3.81 -32.13 -16.62
N GLU A 403 4.71 -31.21 -17.00
CA GLU A 403 5.65 -31.41 -18.11
C GLU A 403 6.57 -32.62 -17.88
N GLY A 404 7.07 -32.81 -16.65
CA GLY A 404 7.91 -33.95 -16.28
C GLY A 404 7.18 -35.31 -16.42
N PRO A 405 6.03 -35.51 -15.75
CA PRO A 405 5.21 -36.71 -15.91
C PRO A 405 4.81 -37.00 -17.36
N LYS A 406 4.43 -35.98 -18.14
CA LYS A 406 4.15 -36.12 -19.57
C LYS A 406 5.37 -36.59 -20.36
N GLY A 407 6.54 -36.02 -20.10
CA GLY A 407 7.78 -36.45 -20.73
C GLY A 407 8.13 -37.91 -20.44
N HIS A 408 7.96 -38.34 -19.18
CA HIS A 408 8.18 -39.73 -18.79
C HIS A 408 7.20 -40.69 -19.47
N PHE A 409 5.91 -40.31 -19.54
CA PHE A 409 4.89 -41.07 -20.26
C PHE A 409 5.20 -41.20 -21.75
N ASN A 410 5.61 -40.11 -22.41
CA ASN A 410 5.98 -40.14 -23.83
C ASN A 410 7.14 -41.12 -24.09
N GLY A 411 8.12 -41.21 -23.17
CA GLY A 411 9.20 -42.19 -23.28
C GLY A 411 8.72 -43.65 -23.26
N TYR A 412 7.69 -43.98 -22.46
CA TYR A 412 7.07 -45.31 -22.49
C TYR A 412 6.33 -45.57 -23.80
N VAL A 413 5.59 -44.58 -24.30
CA VAL A 413 4.87 -44.68 -25.57
C VAL A 413 5.84 -44.88 -26.74
N GLU A 414 6.96 -44.17 -26.77
CA GLU A 414 8.00 -44.37 -27.80
C GLU A 414 8.64 -45.76 -27.74
N SER A 415 8.92 -46.25 -26.53
CA SER A 415 9.63 -47.53 -26.34
C SER A 415 8.73 -48.76 -26.56
N TYR A 416 7.47 -48.67 -26.14
CA TYR A 416 6.55 -49.80 -26.04
C TYR A 416 5.23 -49.61 -26.81
N GLY A 417 5.01 -48.47 -27.46
CA GLY A 417 3.77 -48.19 -28.19
C GLY A 417 3.45 -49.20 -29.29
N TRP A 418 4.48 -49.75 -29.94
CA TRP A 418 4.36 -50.78 -30.97
C TRP A 418 3.74 -52.10 -30.48
N LEU A 419 3.76 -52.37 -29.16
CA LEU A 419 3.08 -53.52 -28.55
C LEU A 419 1.57 -53.32 -28.47
N VAL A 420 1.13 -52.07 -28.54
CA VAL A 420 -0.21 -51.64 -28.15
C VAL A 420 -1.02 -51.15 -29.35
N ASP A 421 -0.37 -50.51 -30.32
CA ASP A 421 -0.99 -49.93 -31.51
C ASP A 421 -1.38 -50.94 -32.62
N GLY A 422 -1.23 -52.25 -32.36
CA GLY A 422 -1.47 -53.31 -33.33
C GLY A 422 -0.29 -53.63 -34.25
N THR A 423 0.80 -52.85 -34.20
CA THR A 423 2.01 -53.10 -35.01
C THR A 423 2.65 -54.45 -34.67
N ALA A 424 2.62 -54.86 -33.40
CA ALA A 424 3.09 -56.18 -32.99
C ALA A 424 2.28 -57.31 -33.66
N GLU A 425 0.96 -57.17 -33.71
CA GLU A 425 0.08 -58.15 -34.37
C GLU A 425 0.34 -58.20 -35.88
N GLU A 426 0.52 -57.05 -36.54
CA GLU A 426 0.90 -57.00 -37.94
C GLU A 426 2.27 -57.64 -38.21
N ARG A 427 3.25 -57.43 -37.33
CA ARG A 427 4.57 -58.06 -37.43
C ARG A 427 4.47 -59.58 -37.30
N ILE A 428 3.67 -60.06 -36.35
CA ILE A 428 3.42 -61.50 -36.17
C ILE A 428 2.72 -62.06 -37.40
N ASN A 429 1.66 -61.40 -37.89
CA ASN A 429 0.92 -61.87 -39.07
C ASN A 429 1.79 -61.91 -40.33
N ARG A 430 2.67 -60.91 -40.52
CA ARG A 430 3.66 -60.90 -41.60
C ARG A 430 4.64 -62.06 -41.47
N PHE A 431 5.20 -62.25 -40.29
CA PHE A 431 6.13 -63.36 -40.01
C PHE A 431 5.47 -64.73 -40.25
N VAL A 432 4.22 -64.93 -39.83
CA VAL A 432 3.47 -66.17 -40.08
C VAL A 432 3.19 -66.39 -41.58
N ALA A 433 2.91 -65.33 -42.33
CA ALA A 433 2.65 -65.42 -43.77
C ALA A 433 3.90 -65.83 -44.59
N GLU A 434 5.11 -65.55 -44.09
CA GLU A 434 6.38 -65.86 -44.74
C GLU A 434 6.81 -67.34 -44.63
N GLN A 435 6.06 -68.17 -43.88
CA GLN A 435 6.38 -69.59 -43.58
C GLN A 435 7.85 -69.84 -43.20
N PRO A 436 8.34 -69.24 -42.10
CA PRO A 436 9.72 -69.38 -41.67
C PRO A 436 10.06 -70.81 -41.23
N SER A 437 11.35 -71.12 -41.24
CA SER A 437 11.89 -72.42 -40.82
C SER A 437 11.82 -72.58 -39.29
N PHE A 438 11.82 -73.82 -38.79
CA PHE A 438 11.70 -74.10 -37.35
C PHE A 438 12.76 -73.40 -36.48
N ASP A 439 13.97 -73.22 -37.01
CA ASP A 439 15.07 -72.55 -36.31
C ASP A 439 14.85 -71.03 -36.15
N GLU A 440 13.98 -70.42 -36.96
CA GLU A 440 13.64 -68.99 -36.88
C GLU A 440 12.51 -68.70 -35.87
N TYR A 441 11.87 -69.74 -35.32
CA TYR A 441 10.86 -69.62 -34.27
C TYR A 441 11.44 -69.64 -32.85
N THR A 442 12.67 -70.12 -32.69
CA THR A 442 13.43 -70.20 -31.42
C THR A 442 14.42 -69.07 -31.29
#